data_AF-A0A242NDV4-F1
#
_entry.id   AF-A0A242NDV4-F1
#
_cell.length_a   1.000
_cell.length_b   1.000
_cell.length_c   1.000
_cell.angle_alpha   90.00
_cell.angle_beta   90.00
_cell.angle_gamma   90.00
#
_symmetry.space_group_name_H-M   'P 1'
#
loop_
_entity.id
_entity.type
_entity.pdbx_description
1 polymer ?
#
loop_
_entity_poly.entity_id
_entity_poly.type
_entity_poly.pdbx_seq_one_letter_code
_entity_poly.pdbx_strand_id
1 'polypeptide(L)'
;MALKIDDKIDSILKKQAIDLYLDKLVKHCHGNYPYLKEKVDYHQLKKILNSCLTITKEIGFNQEDTTRFYIDLLILFGIEFIHDPQYRWAKKILDDYQDFTEVTQAEELYFKAIPFLEGAYGKDLSKKNEVFKKLDDYLKSQSTNYVFSKEKSLLDKSAIKNQVITALNGIVQSKFQITESEDFDHLFSFGIDRAQNHLLMNHPTEIATAIILMFIFGSHFDQDPFLSGELIDNTQLAPQTIYDESINFNSIYHRFCHQFPWLPSLIEMNINKQESI
;
A
#
# COMPACT_ATOMS: atom_id res chain seq x y z
N MET A 1 21.45 -46.63 1.54
CA MET A 1 22.08 -46.08 0.31
C MET A 1 21.56 -44.65 0.16
N ALA A 2 22.36 -43.65 0.50
CA ALA A 2 21.94 -42.24 0.35
C ALA A 2 22.12 -41.83 -1.11
N LEU A 3 21.03 -41.42 -1.76
CA LEU A 3 21.06 -40.81 -3.09
C LEU A 3 21.82 -39.48 -2.98
N LYS A 4 23.04 -39.43 -3.52
CA LYS A 4 23.75 -38.16 -3.73
C LYS A 4 23.03 -37.42 -4.85
N ILE A 5 22.23 -36.43 -4.49
CA ILE A 5 21.66 -35.48 -5.45
C ILE A 5 22.79 -34.54 -5.86
N ASP A 6 23.06 -34.45 -7.16
CA ASP A 6 23.99 -33.48 -7.76
C ASP A 6 23.49 -32.07 -7.48
N ASP A 7 24.38 -31.15 -7.11
CA ASP A 7 24.07 -29.73 -6.85
C ASP A 7 23.29 -29.08 -8.01
N LYS A 8 23.54 -29.53 -9.24
CA LYS A 8 22.76 -29.09 -10.42
C LYS A 8 21.30 -29.53 -10.35
N ILE A 9 21.04 -30.76 -9.91
CA ILE A 9 19.68 -31.31 -9.78
C ILE A 9 18.96 -30.61 -8.62
N ASP A 10 19.63 -30.38 -7.49
CA ASP A 10 19.08 -29.64 -6.35
C ASP A 10 18.67 -28.21 -6.75
N SER A 11 19.52 -27.51 -7.51
CA SER A 11 19.20 -26.16 -8.02
C SER A 11 17.97 -26.15 -8.94
N ILE A 12 17.85 -27.13 -9.85
CA ILE A 12 16.68 -27.26 -10.74
C ILE A 12 15.40 -27.51 -9.93
N LEU A 13 15.46 -28.44 -8.96
CA LEU A 13 14.30 -28.78 -8.13
C LEU A 13 13.85 -27.59 -7.28
N LYS A 14 14.79 -26.85 -6.68
CA LYS A 14 14.47 -25.63 -5.92
C LYS A 14 13.80 -24.57 -6.78
N LYS A 15 14.33 -24.33 -7.99
CA LYS A 15 13.72 -23.37 -8.92
C LYS A 15 12.30 -23.79 -9.30
N GLN A 16 12.08 -25.06 -9.64
CA GLN A 16 10.76 -25.58 -9.98
C GLN A 16 9.78 -25.50 -8.80
N ALA A 17 10.24 -25.78 -7.57
CA ALA A 17 9.41 -25.66 -6.38
C ALA A 17 8.97 -24.21 -6.13
N ILE A 18 9.89 -23.25 -6.26
CA ILE A 18 9.58 -21.81 -6.16
C ILE A 18 8.59 -21.41 -7.26
N ASP A 19 8.84 -21.81 -8.51
CA ASP A 19 7.96 -21.48 -9.64
C ASP A 19 6.53 -21.99 -9.42
N LEU A 20 6.37 -23.23 -8.93
CA LEU A 20 5.06 -23.82 -8.61
C LEU A 20 4.38 -23.11 -7.44
N TYR A 21 5.14 -22.72 -6.41
CA TYR A 21 4.58 -21.98 -5.29
C TYR A 21 4.13 -20.57 -5.69
N LEU A 22 4.92 -19.87 -6.50
CA LEU A 22 4.52 -18.59 -7.09
C LEU A 22 3.23 -18.72 -7.91
N ASP A 23 3.06 -19.78 -8.69
CA ASP A 23 1.82 -20.01 -9.44
C ASP A 23 0.61 -20.19 -8.52
N LYS A 24 0.78 -20.84 -7.36
CA LYS A 24 -0.25 -20.93 -6.31
C LYS A 24 -0.54 -19.55 -5.71
N LEU A 25 0.48 -18.76 -5.40
CA LEU A 25 0.31 -17.42 -4.84
C LEU A 25 -0.41 -16.47 -5.80
N VAL A 26 -0.10 -16.51 -7.10
CA VAL A 26 -0.83 -15.73 -8.10
C VAL A 26 -2.31 -16.11 -8.12
N LYS A 27 -2.64 -17.41 -8.09
CA LYS A 27 -4.03 -17.88 -8.02
C LYS A 27 -4.73 -17.41 -6.75
N HIS A 28 -4.06 -17.51 -5.60
CA HIS A 28 -4.57 -17.00 -4.32
C HIS A 28 -4.84 -15.50 -4.38
N CYS A 29 -3.88 -14.71 -4.87
CA CYS A 29 -4.02 -13.26 -4.96
C CYS A 29 -5.15 -12.85 -5.91
N HIS A 30 -5.26 -13.45 -7.10
CA HIS A 30 -6.36 -13.17 -8.02
C HIS A 30 -7.73 -13.61 -7.48
N GLY A 31 -7.77 -14.63 -6.62
CA GLY A 31 -9.00 -15.09 -5.97
C GLY A 31 -9.48 -14.17 -4.86
N ASN A 32 -8.56 -13.67 -4.03
CA ASN A 32 -8.87 -12.88 -2.84
C ASN A 32 -8.81 -11.36 -3.07
N TYR A 33 -8.08 -10.93 -4.09
CA TYR A 33 -7.91 -9.52 -4.48
C TYR A 33 -8.25 -9.33 -5.96
N PRO A 34 -9.55 -9.34 -6.35
CA PRO A 34 -9.96 -9.28 -7.74
C PRO A 34 -9.41 -8.06 -8.51
N TYR A 35 -9.19 -6.94 -7.81
CA TYR A 35 -8.60 -5.74 -8.41
C TYR A 35 -7.18 -5.97 -8.95
N LEU A 36 -6.39 -6.87 -8.35
CA LEU A 36 -5.05 -7.20 -8.87
C LEU A 36 -5.14 -7.88 -10.24
N LYS A 37 -6.14 -8.76 -10.44
CA LYS A 37 -6.35 -9.44 -11.72
C LYS A 37 -6.67 -8.47 -12.86
N GLU A 38 -7.29 -7.33 -12.54
CA GLU A 38 -7.64 -6.30 -13.52
C GLU A 38 -6.47 -5.38 -13.88
N LYS A 39 -5.42 -5.33 -13.05
CA LYS A 39 -4.37 -4.30 -13.12
C LYS A 39 -2.98 -4.84 -13.33
N VAL A 40 -2.71 -6.04 -12.84
CA VAL A 40 -1.42 -6.68 -12.88
C VAL A 40 -1.60 -7.98 -13.61
N ASP A 41 -0.93 -8.14 -14.75
CA ASP A 41 -1.00 -9.40 -15.48
C ASP A 41 -0.34 -10.54 -14.68
N TYR A 42 -0.60 -11.78 -15.09
CA TYR A 42 -0.09 -12.96 -14.41
C TYR A 42 1.43 -12.96 -14.23
N HIS A 43 2.18 -12.54 -15.25
CA HIS A 43 3.65 -12.54 -15.23
C HIS A 43 4.19 -11.42 -14.35
N GLN A 44 3.58 -10.24 -14.41
CA GLN A 44 3.90 -9.12 -13.54
C GLN A 44 3.64 -9.46 -12.07
N LEU A 45 2.48 -10.05 -11.76
CA LEU A 45 2.15 -10.44 -10.39
C LEU A 45 3.10 -11.52 -9.89
N LYS A 46 3.46 -12.49 -10.74
CA LYS A 46 4.46 -13.51 -10.41
C LYS A 46 5.82 -12.87 -10.06
N LYS A 47 6.25 -11.84 -10.80
CA LYS A 47 7.48 -11.11 -10.54
C LYS A 47 7.44 -10.35 -9.21
N ILE A 48 6.34 -9.65 -8.93
CA ILE A 48 6.12 -8.93 -7.66
C ILE A 48 6.16 -9.90 -6.49
N LEU A 49 5.43 -11.02 -6.59
CA LEU A 49 5.37 -12.03 -5.54
C LEU A 49 6.74 -12.68 -5.29
N ASN A 50 7.59 -12.84 -6.31
CA ASN A 50 8.95 -13.33 -6.13
C ASN A 50 9.81 -12.35 -5.29
N SER A 51 9.65 -11.04 -5.48
CA SER A 51 10.28 -10.04 -4.61
C SER A 51 9.71 -10.12 -3.19
N CYS A 52 8.39 -10.29 -3.04
CA CYS A 52 7.75 -10.46 -1.74
C CYS A 52 8.27 -11.69 -1.00
N LEU A 53 8.47 -12.84 -1.68
CA LEU A 53 9.07 -14.03 -1.08
C LEU A 53 10.47 -13.76 -0.50
N THR A 54 11.23 -12.86 -1.12
CA THR A 54 12.54 -12.46 -0.60
C THR A 54 12.39 -11.69 0.71
N ILE A 55 11.50 -10.69 0.74
CA ILE A 55 11.18 -9.89 1.95
C ILE A 55 10.68 -10.79 3.09
N THR A 56 9.70 -11.65 2.80
CA THR A 56 9.09 -12.54 3.78
C THR A 56 10.12 -13.50 4.39
N LYS A 57 11.04 -14.01 3.55
CA LYS A 57 12.14 -14.86 3.99
C LYS A 57 13.16 -14.12 4.87
N GLU A 58 13.50 -12.88 4.53
CA GLU A 58 14.43 -12.05 5.34
C GLU A 58 13.89 -11.78 6.74
N ILE A 59 12.56 -11.72 6.89
CA ILE A 59 11.87 -11.55 8.17
C ILE A 59 11.73 -12.88 8.94
N GLY A 60 12.04 -14.01 8.31
CA GLY A 60 12.08 -15.33 8.94
C GLY A 60 10.87 -16.22 8.67
N PHE A 61 9.92 -15.79 7.84
CA PHE A 61 8.79 -16.61 7.41
C PHE A 61 9.19 -17.50 6.22
N ASN A 62 9.17 -18.82 6.44
CA ASN A 62 9.63 -19.82 5.49
C ASN A 62 8.60 -20.92 5.20
N GLN A 63 7.54 -21.08 6.01
CA GLN A 63 6.46 -22.03 5.70
C GLN A 63 5.43 -21.41 4.75
N GLU A 64 4.80 -22.27 3.93
CA GLU A 64 3.87 -21.85 2.88
C GLU A 64 2.69 -21.00 3.41
N ASP A 65 2.11 -21.35 4.55
CA ASP A 65 0.94 -20.65 5.10
C ASP A 65 1.30 -19.31 5.76
N THR A 66 2.37 -19.26 6.55
CA THR A 66 2.84 -18.03 7.21
C THR A 66 3.39 -17.04 6.19
N THR A 67 4.08 -17.54 5.15
CA THR A 67 4.57 -16.75 4.02
C THR A 67 3.41 -16.12 3.26
N ARG A 68 2.37 -16.92 2.94
CA ARG A 68 1.17 -16.42 2.26
C ARG A 68 0.45 -15.37 3.10
N PHE A 69 0.27 -15.61 4.39
CA PHE A 69 -0.35 -14.65 5.29
C PHE A 69 0.43 -13.34 5.35
N TYR A 70 1.75 -13.39 5.45
CA TYR A 70 2.58 -12.18 5.43
C TYR A 70 2.45 -11.41 4.10
N ILE A 71 2.37 -12.11 2.96
CA ILE A 71 2.08 -11.50 1.66
C ILE A 71 0.70 -10.82 1.64
N ASP A 72 -0.32 -11.44 2.23
CA ASP A 72 -1.64 -10.82 2.36
C ASP A 72 -1.56 -9.50 3.15
N LEU A 73 -0.70 -9.42 4.18
CA LEU A 73 -0.45 -8.17 4.92
C LEU A 73 0.27 -7.12 4.05
N LEU A 74 1.27 -7.51 3.24
CA LEU A 74 1.92 -6.60 2.29
C LEU A 74 0.91 -5.99 1.32
N ILE A 75 -0.04 -6.78 0.82
CA ILE A 75 -1.10 -6.31 -0.09
C ILE A 75 -2.10 -5.38 0.62
N LEU A 76 -2.42 -5.67 1.89
CA LEU A 76 -3.47 -4.95 2.63
C LEU A 76 -2.98 -3.65 3.28
N PHE A 77 -1.76 -3.64 3.79
CA PHE A 77 -1.19 -2.53 4.56
C PHE A 77 -0.08 -1.78 3.81
N GLY A 78 0.40 -2.35 2.72
CA GLY A 78 1.45 -1.81 1.87
C GLY A 78 2.78 -2.55 2.02
N ILE A 79 3.60 -2.53 0.98
CA ILE A 79 4.86 -3.31 0.92
C ILE A 79 5.87 -2.97 2.05
N GLU A 80 5.81 -1.76 2.59
CA GLU A 80 6.67 -1.28 3.70
C GLU A 80 5.90 -1.15 5.04
N PHE A 81 4.80 -1.90 5.24
CA PHE A 81 3.93 -1.69 6.40
C PHE A 81 4.65 -1.83 7.76
N ILE A 82 5.70 -2.65 7.84
CA ILE A 82 6.51 -2.80 9.06
C ILE A 82 7.26 -1.52 9.43
N HIS A 83 7.53 -0.64 8.46
CA HIS A 83 8.15 0.66 8.66
C HIS A 83 7.12 1.81 8.64
N ASP A 84 5.83 1.50 8.46
CA ASP A 84 4.79 2.51 8.42
C ASP A 84 4.53 3.08 9.83
N PRO A 85 4.60 4.41 10.00
CA PRO A 85 4.25 5.06 11.26
C PRO A 85 2.85 4.71 11.80
N GLN A 86 1.91 4.30 10.94
CA GLN A 86 0.55 3.90 11.32
C GLN A 86 0.48 2.50 11.95
N TYR A 87 1.50 1.66 11.73
CA TYR A 87 1.49 0.26 12.10
C TYR A 87 2.71 -0.10 12.95
N ARG A 88 3.12 0.79 13.88
CA ARG A 88 4.26 0.54 14.80
C ARG A 88 4.12 -0.79 15.55
N TRP A 89 2.89 -1.23 15.80
CA TRP A 89 2.59 -2.54 16.39
C TRP A 89 3.14 -3.73 15.56
N ALA A 90 3.20 -3.63 14.24
CA ALA A 90 3.64 -4.72 13.37
C ALA A 90 5.12 -5.04 13.58
N LYS A 91 5.97 -4.01 13.47
CA LYS A 91 7.40 -4.16 13.77
C LYS A 91 7.64 -4.54 15.22
N LYS A 92 6.90 -3.94 16.16
CA LYS A 92 7.02 -4.28 17.57
C LYS A 92 6.74 -5.77 17.83
N ILE A 93 5.71 -6.34 17.20
CA ILE A 93 5.43 -7.78 17.32
C ILE A 93 6.58 -8.62 16.77
N LEU A 94 7.10 -8.29 15.59
CA LEU A 94 8.22 -9.03 15.01
C LEU A 94 9.48 -8.95 15.88
N ASP A 95 9.77 -7.78 16.46
CA ASP A 95 10.91 -7.59 17.35
C ASP A 95 10.71 -8.31 18.70
N ASP A 96 9.52 -8.21 19.32
CA ASP A 96 9.20 -8.82 20.62
C ASP A 96 9.13 -10.36 20.53
N TYR A 97 8.77 -10.90 19.35
CA TYR A 97 8.59 -12.34 19.11
C TYR A 97 9.69 -12.96 18.22
N GLN A 98 10.83 -12.29 18.03
CA GLN A 98 11.91 -12.76 17.16
C GLN A 98 12.44 -14.17 17.53
N ASP A 99 12.39 -14.53 18.82
CA ASP A 99 12.87 -15.82 19.35
C ASP A 99 11.79 -16.93 19.30
N PHE A 100 10.58 -16.60 18.85
CA PHE A 100 9.46 -17.54 18.73
C PHE A 100 9.35 -18.11 17.33
N THR A 101 8.52 -19.14 17.18
CA THR A 101 8.26 -19.75 15.87
C THR A 101 7.54 -18.76 14.95
N GLU A 102 7.77 -18.89 13.64
CA GLU A 102 7.06 -18.09 12.63
C GLU A 102 5.53 -18.22 12.71
N VAL A 103 5.01 -19.36 13.17
CA VAL A 103 3.56 -19.54 13.40
C VAL A 103 3.08 -18.60 14.50
N THR A 104 3.80 -18.55 15.62
CA THR A 104 3.48 -17.65 16.74
C THR A 104 3.55 -16.18 16.33
N GLN A 105 4.58 -15.81 15.55
CA GLN A 105 4.69 -14.44 15.02
C GLN A 105 3.51 -14.09 14.10
N ALA A 106 3.12 -15.02 13.21
CA ALA A 106 1.97 -14.84 12.33
C ALA A 106 0.65 -14.72 13.10
N GLU A 107 0.46 -15.51 14.16
CA GLU A 107 -0.72 -15.44 15.03
C GLU A 107 -0.84 -14.06 15.71
N GLU A 108 0.25 -13.54 16.26
CA GLU A 108 0.25 -12.23 16.92
C GLU A 108 -0.02 -11.09 15.93
N LEU A 109 0.58 -11.15 14.73
CA LEU A 109 0.24 -10.24 13.64
C LEU A 109 -1.24 -10.34 13.27
N TYR A 110 -1.79 -11.54 13.16
CA TYR A 110 -3.20 -11.78 12.85
C TYR A 110 -4.13 -11.16 13.90
N PHE A 111 -3.85 -11.37 15.19
CA PHE A 111 -4.65 -10.84 16.30
C PHE A 111 -4.66 -9.31 16.36
N LYS A 112 -3.67 -8.63 15.77
CA LYS A 112 -3.67 -7.17 15.63
C LYS A 112 -4.24 -6.69 14.30
N ALA A 113 -3.89 -7.36 13.20
CA ALA A 113 -4.27 -6.96 11.85
C ALA A 113 -5.78 -7.04 11.62
N ILE A 114 -6.43 -8.15 12.02
CA ILE A 114 -7.86 -8.35 11.73
C ILE A 114 -8.74 -7.34 12.46
N PRO A 115 -8.64 -7.14 13.79
CA PRO A 115 -9.45 -6.13 14.47
C PRO A 115 -9.18 -4.71 13.94
N PHE A 116 -7.94 -4.41 13.55
CA PHE A 116 -7.61 -3.13 12.94
C PHE A 116 -8.34 -2.94 11.59
N LEU A 117 -8.27 -3.93 10.69
CA LEU A 117 -8.94 -3.88 9.39
C LEU A 117 -10.46 -3.79 9.52
N GLU A 118 -11.05 -4.57 10.43
CA GLU A 118 -12.49 -4.53 10.70
C GLU A 118 -12.92 -3.19 11.30
N GLY A 119 -12.11 -2.62 12.20
CA GLY A 119 -12.35 -1.28 12.75
C GLY A 119 -12.24 -0.20 11.68
N ALA A 120 -11.24 -0.29 10.79
CA ALA A 120 -10.98 0.69 9.75
C ALA A 120 -12.01 0.66 8.62
N TYR A 121 -12.34 -0.54 8.12
CA TYR A 121 -13.08 -0.74 6.87
C TYR A 121 -14.36 -1.57 7.04
N GLY A 122 -14.76 -1.86 8.28
CA GLY A 122 -15.90 -2.72 8.58
C GLY A 122 -15.57 -4.21 8.39
N LYS A 123 -16.46 -5.07 8.91
CA LYS A 123 -16.38 -6.52 8.69
C LYS A 123 -16.36 -6.82 7.19
N ASP A 124 -15.53 -7.79 6.82
CA ASP A 124 -15.28 -8.21 5.43
C ASP A 124 -14.94 -7.03 4.50
N LEU A 125 -14.35 -5.96 5.05
CA LEU A 125 -13.97 -4.73 4.32
C LEU A 125 -15.16 -4.04 3.62
N SER A 126 -16.38 -4.22 4.14
CA SER A 126 -17.63 -3.73 3.56
C SER A 126 -17.68 -2.21 3.29
N LYS A 127 -16.91 -1.39 4.02
CA LYS A 127 -16.85 0.07 3.85
C LYS A 127 -15.78 0.54 2.86
N LYS A 128 -14.94 -0.35 2.34
CA LYS A 128 -13.79 0.01 1.48
C LYS A 128 -14.22 0.82 0.24
N ASN A 129 -15.29 0.41 -0.43
CA ASN A 129 -15.80 1.11 -1.61
C ASN A 129 -16.31 2.52 -1.29
N GLU A 130 -16.91 2.71 -0.11
CA GLU A 130 -17.38 4.02 0.34
C GLU A 130 -16.20 4.97 0.58
N VAL A 131 -15.13 4.47 1.24
CA VAL A 131 -13.89 5.22 1.46
C VAL A 131 -13.29 5.67 0.14
N PHE A 132 -13.18 4.78 -0.85
CA PHE A 132 -12.63 5.11 -2.15
C PHE A 132 -13.47 6.10 -2.94
N LYS A 133 -14.80 6.00 -2.87
CA LYS A 133 -15.69 7.00 -3.46
C LYS A 133 -15.49 8.38 -2.83
N LYS A 134 -15.43 8.45 -1.50
CA LYS A 134 -15.18 9.71 -0.76
C LYS A 134 -13.80 10.30 -1.08
N LEU A 135 -12.79 9.46 -1.23
CA LEU A 135 -11.45 9.88 -1.64
C LEU A 135 -11.49 10.48 -3.05
N ASP A 136 -12.16 9.83 -4.01
CA ASP A 136 -12.31 10.34 -5.38
C ASP A 136 -13.03 11.70 -5.39
N ASP A 137 -14.15 11.82 -4.67
CA ASP A 137 -14.89 13.07 -4.52
C ASP A 137 -14.01 14.18 -3.91
N TYR A 138 -13.21 13.85 -2.89
CA TYR A 138 -12.25 14.77 -2.30
C TYR A 138 -11.20 15.21 -3.34
N LEU A 139 -10.55 14.27 -4.03
CA LEU A 139 -9.50 14.59 -5.01
C LEU A 139 -10.03 15.45 -6.16
N LYS A 140 -11.25 15.16 -6.66
CA LYS A 140 -11.95 15.99 -7.66
C LYS A 140 -12.22 17.40 -7.16
N SER A 141 -12.63 17.56 -5.89
CA SER A 141 -12.86 18.90 -5.31
C SER A 141 -11.58 19.72 -5.18
N GLN A 142 -10.44 19.07 -4.97
CA GLN A 142 -9.14 19.74 -4.86
C GLN A 142 -8.63 20.18 -6.24
N SER A 143 -8.85 19.40 -7.31
CA SER A 143 -8.41 19.76 -8.67
C SER A 143 -9.15 20.98 -9.21
N THR A 144 -10.43 21.15 -8.87
CA THR A 144 -11.24 22.30 -9.30
C THR A 144 -10.87 23.61 -8.61
N ASN A 145 -10.27 23.55 -7.42
CA ASN A 145 -9.95 24.72 -6.59
C ASN A 145 -8.48 25.15 -6.65
N TYR A 146 -7.68 24.51 -7.50
CA TYR A 146 -6.25 24.79 -7.58
C TYR A 146 -6.00 26.11 -8.33
N VAL A 147 -5.75 27.17 -7.58
CA VAL A 147 -5.26 28.44 -8.10
C VAL A 147 -3.74 28.42 -8.03
N PHE A 148 -3.08 28.50 -9.18
CA PHE A 148 -1.61 28.64 -9.26
C PHE A 148 -1.17 29.89 -8.50
N SER A 149 -0.65 29.72 -7.28
CA SER A 149 0.16 30.74 -6.64
C SER A 149 1.63 30.34 -6.79
N LYS A 150 2.41 31.18 -7.48
CA LYS A 150 3.87 31.02 -7.64
C LYS A 150 4.64 31.47 -6.40
N GLU A 151 3.95 31.89 -5.34
CA GLU A 151 4.59 32.37 -4.13
C GLU A 151 4.94 31.19 -3.24
N LYS A 152 6.23 31.13 -2.86
CA LYS A 152 6.73 30.21 -1.84
C LYS A 152 6.14 30.62 -0.50
N SER A 153 4.92 30.18 -0.21
CA SER A 153 4.27 30.40 1.08
C SER A 153 5.12 29.76 2.17
N LEU A 154 5.27 30.46 3.29
CA LEU A 154 5.75 29.83 4.52
C LEU A 154 4.83 28.64 4.82
N LEU A 155 5.46 27.49 5.10
CA LEU A 155 4.74 26.25 5.35
C LEU A 155 4.10 26.30 6.74
N ASP A 156 2.82 26.63 6.81
CA ASP A 156 2.05 26.50 8.04
C ASP A 156 1.65 25.04 8.27
N LYS A 157 2.50 24.32 9.02
CA LYS A 157 2.26 22.91 9.38
C LYS A 157 0.93 22.73 10.12
N SER A 158 0.48 23.72 10.88
CA SER A 158 -0.78 23.62 11.64
C SER A 158 -1.99 23.67 10.71
N ALA A 159 -1.98 24.56 9.71
CA ALA A 159 -3.01 24.63 8.69
C ALA A 159 -3.09 23.34 7.86
N ILE A 160 -1.93 22.80 7.44
CA ILE A 160 -1.86 21.52 6.72
C ILE A 160 -2.43 20.38 7.58
N LYS A 161 -2.03 20.30 8.87
CA LYS A 161 -2.53 19.26 9.79
C LYS A 161 -4.04 19.33 9.94
N ASN A 162 -4.60 20.52 10.10
CA ASN A 162 -6.05 20.72 10.19
C ASN A 162 -6.77 20.31 8.90
N GLN A 163 -6.19 20.59 7.73
CA GLN A 163 -6.74 20.14 6.45
C GLN A 163 -6.75 18.60 6.36
N VAL A 164 -5.62 17.95 6.69
CA VAL A 164 -5.51 16.49 6.69
C VAL A 164 -6.53 15.87 7.65
N ILE A 165 -6.60 16.34 8.90
CA ILE A 165 -7.57 15.83 9.90
C ILE A 165 -9.01 15.99 9.41
N THR A 166 -9.34 17.14 8.83
CA THR A 166 -10.68 17.40 8.27
C THR A 166 -11.01 16.41 7.16
N ALA A 167 -10.09 16.20 6.22
CA ALA A 167 -10.26 15.28 5.11
C ALA A 167 -10.38 13.82 5.59
N LEU A 168 -9.52 13.37 6.49
CA LEU A 168 -9.55 12.00 7.01
C LEU A 168 -10.84 11.69 7.77
N ASN A 169 -11.37 12.65 8.54
CA ASN A 169 -12.69 12.51 9.17
C ASN A 169 -13.83 12.39 8.15
N GLY A 170 -13.69 13.02 6.97
CA GLY A 170 -14.68 12.90 5.89
C GLY A 170 -14.55 11.60 5.09
N ILE A 171 -13.32 11.14 4.84
CA ILE A 171 -13.01 10.05 3.91
C ILE A 171 -13.00 8.68 4.61
N VAL A 172 -12.26 8.57 5.72
CA VAL A 172 -11.91 7.30 6.36
C VAL A 172 -12.00 7.39 7.90
N GLN A 173 -13.11 7.98 8.36
CA GLN A 173 -13.35 8.30 9.78
C GLN A 173 -13.04 7.14 10.73
N SER A 174 -13.51 5.93 10.42
CA SER A 174 -13.35 4.78 11.31
C SER A 174 -11.87 4.39 11.49
N LYS A 175 -11.06 4.38 10.43
CA LYS A 175 -9.60 4.17 10.53
C LYS A 175 -8.96 5.29 11.35
N PHE A 176 -9.29 6.53 11.05
CA PHE A 176 -8.72 7.69 11.74
C PHE A 176 -9.00 7.69 13.25
N GLN A 177 -10.17 7.22 13.67
CA GLN A 177 -10.55 7.14 15.09
C GLN A 177 -9.84 6.03 15.87
N ILE A 178 -9.44 4.94 15.20
CA ILE A 178 -8.74 3.82 15.86
C ILE A 178 -7.22 3.95 15.76
N THR A 179 -6.69 4.79 14.87
CA THR A 179 -5.28 5.13 14.83
C THR A 179 -4.91 5.96 16.06
N GLU A 180 -3.86 5.57 16.77
CA GLU A 180 -3.40 6.32 17.93
C GLU A 180 -2.92 7.71 17.52
N SER A 181 -3.19 8.72 18.36
CA SER A 181 -2.81 10.11 18.04
C SER A 181 -1.30 10.26 17.82
N GLU A 182 -0.48 9.48 18.54
CA GLU A 182 0.98 9.49 18.37
C GLU A 182 1.38 8.89 17.01
N ASP A 183 0.76 7.78 16.59
CA ASP A 183 1.01 7.15 15.28
C ASP A 183 0.65 8.10 14.13
N PHE A 184 -0.48 8.80 14.24
CA PHE A 184 -0.86 9.82 13.26
C PHE A 184 0.13 10.99 13.23
N ASP A 185 0.61 11.45 14.39
CA ASP A 185 1.58 12.55 14.46
C ASP A 185 2.95 12.16 13.88
N HIS A 186 3.36 10.90 14.05
CA HIS A 186 4.51 10.34 13.38
C HIS A 186 4.31 10.26 11.87
N LEU A 187 3.16 9.76 11.39
CA LEU A 187 2.84 9.74 9.96
C LEU A 187 2.82 11.16 9.38
N PHE A 188 2.22 12.11 10.06
CA PHE A 188 2.15 13.49 9.62
C PHE A 188 3.55 14.09 9.48
N SER A 189 4.41 13.90 10.49
CA SER A 189 5.79 14.38 10.46
C SER A 189 6.59 13.72 9.34
N PHE A 190 6.47 12.40 9.19
CA PHE A 190 7.07 11.62 8.11
C PHE A 190 6.60 12.10 6.73
N GLY A 191 5.29 12.32 6.57
CA GLY A 191 4.71 12.71 5.30
C GLY A 191 5.04 14.14 4.90
N ILE A 192 5.21 15.07 5.85
CA ILE A 192 5.78 16.41 5.58
C ILE A 192 7.19 16.26 5.01
N ASP A 193 8.05 15.50 5.69
CA ASP A 193 9.45 15.29 5.27
C ASP A 193 9.51 14.62 3.89
N ARG A 194 8.76 13.53 3.71
CA ARG A 194 8.66 12.80 2.43
C ARG A 194 8.11 13.67 1.31
N ALA A 195 7.04 14.42 1.55
CA ALA A 195 6.47 15.28 0.53
C ALA A 195 7.47 16.37 0.07
N GLN A 196 8.17 17.00 1.01
CA GLN A 196 9.11 18.09 0.68
C GLN A 196 10.42 17.57 0.06
N ASN A 197 11.01 16.52 0.62
CA ASN A 197 12.36 16.08 0.28
C ASN A 197 12.39 15.00 -0.80
N HIS A 198 11.34 14.17 -0.90
CA HIS A 198 11.30 13.05 -1.84
C HIS A 198 10.32 13.30 -2.98
N LEU A 199 9.14 13.84 -2.69
CA LEU A 199 8.13 14.16 -3.71
C LEU A 199 8.26 15.58 -4.27
N LEU A 200 9.15 16.40 -3.70
CA LEU A 200 9.39 17.81 -4.05
C LEU A 200 8.14 18.69 -4.06
N MET A 201 7.16 18.36 -3.23
CA MET A 201 5.94 19.12 -3.06
C MET A 201 6.20 20.31 -2.15
N ASN A 202 5.77 21.49 -2.60
CA ASN A 202 5.97 22.75 -1.88
C ASN A 202 4.65 23.48 -1.60
N HIS A 203 3.53 23.01 -2.17
CA HIS A 203 2.21 23.58 -1.92
C HIS A 203 1.51 22.87 -0.76
N PRO A 204 0.92 23.60 0.22
CA PRO A 204 0.23 23.01 1.36
C PRO A 204 -0.82 21.94 1.00
N THR A 205 -1.64 22.19 -0.02
CA THR A 205 -2.68 21.25 -0.49
C THR A 205 -2.10 19.96 -1.08
N GLU A 206 -0.96 20.04 -1.78
CA GLU A 206 -0.30 18.85 -2.35
C GLU A 206 0.26 17.98 -1.24
N ILE A 207 0.95 18.61 -0.29
CA ILE A 207 1.50 17.95 0.90
C ILE A 207 0.37 17.30 1.71
N ALA A 208 -0.72 18.02 1.97
CA ALA A 208 -1.89 17.47 2.66
C ALA A 208 -2.46 16.25 1.91
N THR A 209 -2.57 16.35 0.59
CA THR A 209 -3.07 15.24 -0.26
C THR A 209 -2.14 14.03 -0.19
N ALA A 210 -0.82 14.23 -0.23
CA ALA A 210 0.15 13.14 -0.10
C ALA A 210 0.00 12.43 1.24
N ILE A 211 -0.12 13.18 2.35
CA ILE A 211 -0.30 12.61 3.70
C ILE A 211 -1.62 11.84 3.80
N ILE A 212 -2.71 12.33 3.20
CA ILE A 212 -4.00 11.62 3.16
C ILE A 212 -3.84 10.27 2.43
N LEU A 213 -3.11 10.25 1.31
CA LEU A 213 -2.88 9.04 0.53
C LEU A 213 -1.96 8.06 1.27
N MET A 214 -0.92 8.56 1.95
CA MET A 214 -0.11 7.76 2.88
C MET A 214 -0.96 7.13 3.97
N PHE A 215 -1.90 7.89 4.53
CA PHE A 215 -2.82 7.36 5.54
C PHE A 215 -3.75 6.29 4.98
N ILE A 216 -4.20 6.38 3.73
CA ILE A 216 -5.16 5.41 3.17
C ILE A 216 -4.45 4.15 2.66
N PHE A 217 -3.33 4.32 1.95
CA PHE A 217 -2.67 3.27 1.17
C PHE A 217 -1.35 2.77 1.75
N GLY A 218 -0.86 3.40 2.82
CA GLY A 218 0.44 3.11 3.42
C GLY A 218 1.47 4.21 3.10
N SER A 219 2.43 4.40 4.00
CA SER A 219 3.40 5.51 3.97
C SER A 219 4.31 5.52 2.73
N HIS A 220 4.43 4.37 2.06
CA HIS A 220 5.20 4.16 0.83
C HIS A 220 4.32 3.76 -0.36
N PHE A 221 3.05 4.20 -0.38
CA PHE A 221 2.10 3.86 -1.46
C PHE A 221 2.65 4.15 -2.87
N ASP A 222 3.52 5.15 -3.02
CA ASP A 222 4.13 5.58 -4.28
C ASP A 222 5.17 4.59 -4.82
N GLN A 223 5.59 3.65 -3.98
CA GLN A 223 6.53 2.58 -4.31
C GLN A 223 5.87 1.19 -4.25
N ASP A 224 4.57 1.14 -3.97
CA ASP A 224 3.87 -0.12 -3.78
C ASP A 224 3.56 -0.81 -5.12
N PRO A 225 4.09 -2.03 -5.36
CA PRO A 225 3.87 -2.76 -6.61
C PRO A 225 2.43 -3.27 -6.80
N PHE A 226 1.64 -3.36 -5.74
CA PHE A 226 0.24 -3.79 -5.81
C PHE A 226 -0.70 -2.63 -6.15
N LEU A 227 -0.21 -1.41 -5.98
CA LEU A 227 -0.92 -0.17 -6.27
C LEU A 227 -0.54 0.42 -7.64
N SER A 228 0.68 0.17 -8.10
CA SER A 228 1.18 0.66 -9.38
C SER A 228 0.81 -0.28 -10.53
N GLY A 229 0.12 0.25 -11.55
CA GLY A 229 -0.06 -0.42 -12.84
C GLY A 229 1.17 -0.35 -13.76
N GLU A 230 2.25 0.31 -13.32
CA GLU A 230 3.50 0.45 -14.07
C GLU A 230 4.64 -0.31 -13.38
N LEU A 231 5.37 -1.06 -14.22
CA LEU A 231 6.46 -1.98 -13.94
C LEU A 231 7.47 -1.48 -12.88
N ILE A 232 7.74 -2.29 -11.85
CA ILE A 232 9.11 -2.35 -11.28
C ILE A 232 9.97 -3.03 -12.34
N ASP A 233 10.75 -2.27 -13.11
CA ASP A 233 11.83 -2.84 -13.90
C ASP A 233 12.97 -3.25 -12.96
N ASN A 234 13.46 -4.48 -13.11
CA ASN A 234 14.30 -5.16 -12.10
C ASN A 234 15.77 -4.67 -12.08
N THR A 235 16.05 -3.49 -12.63
CA THR A 235 17.40 -2.93 -12.67
C THR A 235 17.62 -1.78 -11.71
N GLN A 236 16.61 -1.26 -11.03
CA GLN A 236 16.80 -0.12 -10.12
C GLN A 236 15.89 -0.16 -8.89
N LEU A 237 16.41 -0.71 -7.82
CA LEU A 237 16.13 -0.25 -6.44
C LEU A 237 16.92 1.05 -6.14
N ALA A 238 17.07 1.91 -7.14
CA ALA A 238 17.65 3.24 -7.01
C ALA A 238 16.63 4.24 -7.58
N PRO A 239 16.35 5.36 -6.90
CA PRO A 239 15.43 6.36 -7.40
C PRO A 239 16.01 6.96 -8.68
N GLN A 240 15.51 6.54 -9.84
CA GLN A 240 15.78 7.25 -11.07
C GLN A 240 14.94 8.52 -11.06
N THR A 241 15.63 9.61 -10.75
CA THR A 241 15.17 10.99 -10.85
C THR A 241 14.89 11.34 -12.30
N ILE A 242 13.70 11.00 -12.79
CA ILE A 242 13.16 11.58 -14.01
C ILE A 242 12.33 12.81 -13.59
N TYR A 243 13.06 13.92 -13.38
CA TYR A 243 12.48 15.22 -13.07
C TYR A 243 12.06 15.94 -14.36
N ASP A 244 10.77 16.20 -14.48
CA ASP A 244 10.22 17.26 -15.33
C ASP A 244 9.60 18.30 -14.40
N GLU A 245 9.99 19.57 -14.53
CA GLU A 245 9.66 20.69 -13.63
C GLU A 245 8.18 21.13 -13.73
N SER A 246 7.34 20.37 -14.45
CA SER A 246 5.93 20.69 -14.68
C SER A 246 4.95 19.97 -13.75
N ILE A 247 5.38 19.49 -12.58
CA ILE A 247 4.52 18.75 -11.65
C ILE A 247 3.49 19.70 -11.00
N ASN A 248 2.38 19.94 -11.69
CA ASN A 248 1.16 20.59 -11.20
C ASN A 248 0.29 19.58 -10.43
N PHE A 249 -0.56 20.02 -9.49
CA PHE A 249 -1.64 19.21 -8.89
C PHE A 249 -2.43 18.41 -9.92
N ASN A 250 -2.70 18.95 -11.13
CA ASN A 250 -3.32 18.17 -12.20
C ASN A 250 -2.43 17.05 -12.72
N SER A 251 -1.10 17.18 -12.74
CA SER A 251 -0.18 16.09 -13.09
C SER A 251 -0.03 15.07 -11.96
N ILE A 252 -0.19 15.49 -10.70
CA ILE A 252 -0.22 14.62 -9.53
C ILE A 252 -1.54 13.85 -9.51
N TYR A 253 -2.68 14.55 -9.62
CA TYR A 253 -4.01 13.97 -9.83
C TYR A 253 -4.04 13.07 -11.06
N HIS A 254 -3.49 13.48 -12.21
CA HIS A 254 -3.40 12.61 -13.38
C HIS A 254 -2.44 11.44 -13.15
N ARG A 255 -1.28 11.59 -12.53
CA ARG A 255 -0.40 10.45 -12.17
C ARG A 255 -1.08 9.52 -11.18
N PHE A 256 -1.82 10.05 -10.21
CA PHE A 256 -2.63 9.28 -9.27
C PHE A 256 -3.78 8.58 -9.99
N CYS A 257 -4.54 9.25 -10.85
CA CYS A 257 -5.60 8.64 -11.65
C CYS A 257 -5.05 7.70 -12.74
N HIS A 258 -3.82 7.88 -13.22
CA HIS A 258 -3.14 6.98 -14.17
C HIS A 258 -2.49 5.78 -13.46
N GLN A 259 -1.98 5.95 -12.24
CA GLN A 259 -1.48 4.87 -11.36
C GLN A 259 -2.65 4.06 -10.78
N PHE A 260 -3.80 4.71 -10.55
CA PHE A 260 -5.06 4.12 -10.08
C PHE A 260 -6.22 4.32 -11.08
N PRO A 261 -6.18 3.77 -12.31
CA PRO A 261 -7.19 4.01 -13.35
C PRO A 261 -8.59 3.42 -13.03
N TRP A 262 -8.76 2.81 -11.85
CA TRP A 262 -9.99 2.19 -11.37
C TRP A 262 -10.78 3.05 -10.36
N LEU A 263 -10.21 4.15 -9.85
CA LEU A 263 -10.96 5.09 -8.99
C LEU A 263 -12.26 5.57 -9.70
N PRO A 264 -12.23 5.85 -11.02
CA PRO A 264 -13.45 6.11 -11.79
C PRO A 264 -14.26 4.83 -12.14
N SER A 265 -13.60 3.69 -12.40
CA SER A 265 -14.27 2.46 -12.91
C SER A 265 -15.07 1.70 -11.83
N LEU A 266 -14.68 1.78 -10.55
CA LEU A 266 -15.46 1.21 -9.44
C LEU A 266 -16.81 1.92 -9.24
N ILE A 267 -16.92 3.17 -9.69
CA ILE A 267 -18.17 3.95 -9.67
C ILE A 267 -19.11 3.43 -10.77
N GLU A 268 -18.58 3.18 -11.98
CA GLU A 268 -19.38 2.67 -13.11
C GLU A 268 -19.81 1.20 -12.94
N MET A 269 -18.97 0.35 -12.32
CA MET A 269 -19.33 -1.06 -12.07
C MET A 269 -20.37 -1.25 -10.96
N ASN A 270 -20.55 -0.29 -10.05
CA ASN A 270 -21.58 -0.35 -9.00
C ASN A 270 -22.88 0.40 -9.36
N ILE A 271 -22.86 1.39 -10.25
CA ILE A 271 -24.08 1.98 -10.81
C ILE A 271 -24.84 0.93 -11.63
N ASN A 272 -24.14 0.13 -12.44
CA ASN A 272 -24.76 -0.92 -13.27
C ASN A 272 -25.23 -2.17 -12.50
N LYS A 273 -24.89 -2.30 -11.20
CA LYS A 273 -25.42 -3.38 -10.34
C LYS A 273 -26.62 -2.94 -9.49
N GLN A 274 -26.86 -1.64 -9.35
CA GLN A 274 -28.05 -1.12 -8.66
C GLN A 274 -29.24 -0.86 -9.60
N GLU A 275 -29.04 -0.94 -10.92
CA GLU A 275 -30.11 -0.81 -11.93
C GLU A 275 -30.67 -2.16 -12.43
N SER A 276 -30.26 -3.28 -11.82
CA SER A 276 -30.74 -4.63 -12.17
C SER A 276 -31.38 -5.38 -10.99
N ILE A 277 -32.23 -4.69 -10.22
CA ILE A 277 -33.25 -5.28 -9.33
C ILE A 277 -34.57 -4.56 -9.57
#